data_AF-A0A368BVW9-F1
#
_entry.id   AF-A0A368BVW9-F1
#
_cell.length_a   1.000
_cell.length_b   1.000
_cell.length_c   1.000
_cell.angle_alpha   90.00
_cell.angle_beta   90.00
_cell.angle_gamma   90.00
#
_symmetry.space_group_name_H-M   'P 1'
#
loop_
_entity.id
_entity.type
_entity.pdbx_description
1 polymer ?
#
loop_
_entity_poly.entity_id
_entity_poly.type
_entity_poly.pdbx_seq_one_letter_code
_entity_poly.pdbx_strand_id
1 'polypeptide(L)'
;MHLNKLILSLIFIITLNINYADTIPSSILNSERIQMKFGSYGLDILYSDHDTRVSYLYSFDSSNHKKKIYQTFAIVKFLESKIDQETQKRIDNGASIGATLKENGWSISKINLDIARINSDEYPLFKTPESSESLHSLAAHFYKLKIKKEDKFFDYAEILEIHNPGYLNYNELIKIFPVTNRDESHKRLKSILEGVFTERNVLFLVKESNKQ
;
A
#
# COMPACT_ATOMS: atom_id res chain seq x y z
N MET A 1 -31.33 -2.44 -59.93
CA MET A 1 -31.64 -2.44 -58.48
C MET A 1 -30.38 -2.82 -57.73
N HIS A 2 -29.68 -1.83 -57.17
CA HIS A 2 -28.43 -2.01 -56.43
C HIS A 2 -28.71 -2.49 -55.01
N LEU A 3 -28.15 -3.65 -54.66
CA LEU A 3 -28.16 -4.19 -53.30
C LEU A 3 -26.96 -3.60 -52.54
N ASN A 4 -27.19 -2.58 -51.71
CA ASN A 4 -26.15 -2.01 -50.86
C ASN A 4 -25.86 -2.96 -49.69
N LYS A 5 -24.66 -3.55 -49.73
CA LYS A 5 -24.06 -4.30 -48.62
C LYS A 5 -23.74 -3.33 -47.48
N LEU A 6 -24.55 -3.33 -46.42
CA LEU A 6 -24.14 -2.77 -45.13
C LEU A 6 -23.77 -3.93 -44.21
N ILE A 7 -22.49 -4.31 -44.19
CA ILE A 7 -21.96 -5.19 -43.16
C ILE A 7 -21.69 -4.30 -41.94
N LEU A 8 -22.62 -4.30 -40.98
CA LEU A 8 -22.36 -3.79 -39.64
C LEU A 8 -21.32 -4.73 -38.99
N SER A 9 -20.08 -4.28 -38.90
CA SER A 9 -19.08 -4.90 -38.02
C SER A 9 -19.44 -4.56 -36.58
N LEU A 10 -20.10 -5.48 -35.88
CA LEU A 10 -20.33 -5.39 -34.45
C LEU A 10 -19.06 -5.91 -33.75
N ILE A 11 -18.15 -5.00 -33.39
CA ILE A 11 -17.00 -5.34 -32.54
C ILE A 11 -17.55 -5.54 -31.13
N PHE A 12 -17.80 -6.78 -30.75
CA PHE A 12 -18.13 -7.17 -29.38
C PHE A 12 -16.83 -7.17 -28.57
N ILE A 13 -16.54 -6.09 -27.85
CA ILE A 13 -15.45 -6.07 -26.87
C ILE A 13 -15.90 -6.94 -25.70
N ILE A 14 -15.46 -8.20 -25.68
CA ILE A 14 -15.56 -9.04 -24.50
C ILE A 14 -14.60 -8.45 -23.46
N THR A 15 -15.12 -7.67 -22.51
CA THR A 15 -14.37 -7.36 -21.30
C THR A 15 -14.36 -8.62 -20.43
N LEU A 16 -13.29 -9.42 -20.59
CA LEU A 16 -12.97 -10.42 -19.58
C LEU A 16 -12.78 -9.66 -18.26
N ASN A 17 -13.65 -9.90 -17.28
CA ASN A 17 -13.47 -9.45 -15.90
C ASN A 17 -12.32 -10.26 -15.28
N ILE A 18 -11.09 -10.00 -15.74
CA ILE A 18 -9.90 -10.59 -15.15
C ILE A 18 -9.71 -9.89 -13.79
N ASN A 19 -9.75 -10.64 -12.69
CA ASN A 19 -9.49 -10.03 -11.40
C ASN A 19 -8.05 -9.48 -11.41
N TYR A 20 -7.90 -8.24 -10.98
CA TYR A 20 -6.59 -7.57 -10.90
C TYR A 20 -5.57 -8.35 -10.06
N ALA A 21 -6.04 -9.12 -9.07
CA ALA A 21 -5.22 -10.01 -8.26
C ALA A 21 -4.58 -11.18 -9.04
N ASP A 22 -5.18 -11.61 -10.15
CA ASP A 22 -4.76 -12.81 -10.90
C ASP A 22 -3.66 -12.51 -11.93
N THR A 23 -3.39 -11.23 -12.23
CA THR A 23 -2.50 -10.81 -13.32
C THR A 23 -1.14 -10.28 -12.89
N ILE A 24 -0.95 -10.05 -11.58
CA ILE A 24 0.20 -9.30 -11.10
C ILE A 24 1.02 -10.10 -10.10
N PRO A 25 2.34 -10.26 -10.32
CA PRO A 25 3.22 -10.96 -9.40
C PRO A 25 3.12 -10.44 -7.96
N SER A 26 3.15 -11.33 -6.99
CA SER A 26 3.24 -10.97 -5.57
C SER A 26 4.55 -10.25 -5.22
N SER A 27 5.57 -10.38 -6.07
CA SER A 27 6.90 -9.79 -5.90
C SER A 27 6.97 -8.29 -6.17
N ILE A 28 5.97 -7.69 -6.83
CA ILE A 28 6.02 -6.24 -7.09
C ILE A 28 5.76 -5.44 -5.80
N LEU A 29 6.39 -4.27 -5.71
CA LEU A 29 6.23 -3.32 -4.62
C LEU A 29 4.82 -2.71 -4.65
N ASN A 30 4.33 -2.25 -3.51
CA ASN A 30 3.01 -1.61 -3.44
C ASN A 30 2.99 -0.32 -4.29
N SER A 31 4.08 0.46 -4.29
CA SER A 31 4.24 1.62 -5.15
C SER A 31 4.14 1.29 -6.65
N GLU A 32 4.77 0.19 -7.08
CA GLU A 32 4.70 -0.29 -8.46
C GLU A 32 3.27 -0.73 -8.79
N ARG A 33 2.59 -1.42 -7.87
CA ARG A 33 1.21 -1.88 -8.03
C ARG A 33 0.24 -0.71 -8.18
N ILE A 34 0.36 0.33 -7.35
CA ILE A 34 -0.44 1.56 -7.45
C ILE A 34 -0.18 2.24 -8.80
N GLN A 35 1.07 2.43 -9.19
CA GLN A 35 1.45 3.02 -10.48
C GLN A 35 0.86 2.23 -11.66
N MET A 36 0.95 0.90 -11.63
CA MET A 36 0.41 0.03 -12.68
C MET A 36 -1.13 0.07 -12.75
N LYS A 37 -1.83 0.13 -11.59
CA LYS A 37 -3.30 0.14 -11.57
C LYS A 37 -3.89 1.49 -11.96
N PHE A 38 -3.31 2.57 -11.48
CA PHE A 38 -3.91 3.91 -11.54
C PHE A 38 -3.14 4.88 -12.46
N GLY A 39 -2.02 4.45 -13.06
CA GLY A 39 -1.21 5.28 -13.95
C GLY A 39 -0.39 6.36 -13.26
N SER A 40 -0.47 6.47 -11.93
CA SER A 40 0.28 7.43 -11.13
C SER A 40 0.51 6.90 -9.72
N TYR A 41 1.61 7.34 -9.12
CA TYR A 41 1.98 7.04 -7.74
C TYR A 41 2.64 8.26 -7.12
N GLY A 42 2.28 8.53 -5.87
CA GLY A 42 2.94 9.51 -5.02
C GLY A 42 2.81 9.13 -3.56
N LEU A 43 3.47 9.90 -2.70
CA LEU A 43 3.51 9.65 -1.27
C LEU A 43 3.53 10.96 -0.49
N ASP A 44 2.73 11.03 0.57
CA ASP A 44 2.76 12.08 1.58
C ASP A 44 3.21 11.49 2.91
N ILE A 45 4.32 12.00 3.47
CA ILE A 45 4.74 11.65 4.84
C ILE A 45 3.91 12.46 5.82
N LEU A 46 3.27 11.75 6.75
CA LEU A 46 2.55 12.36 7.87
C LEU A 46 3.46 12.52 9.08
N TYR A 47 4.28 11.51 9.35
CA TYR A 47 5.21 11.48 10.47
C TYR A 47 6.41 10.63 10.08
N SER A 48 7.60 11.06 10.48
CA SER A 48 8.80 10.24 10.35
C SER A 48 9.78 10.59 11.46
N ASP A 49 10.32 9.57 12.10
CA ASP A 49 11.48 9.64 12.98
C ASP A 49 12.45 8.51 12.63
N HIS A 50 13.41 8.25 13.52
CA HIS A 50 14.44 7.23 13.30
C HIS A 50 13.90 5.79 13.20
N ASP A 51 12.81 5.48 13.90
CA ASP A 51 12.29 4.12 14.04
C ASP A 51 10.98 3.91 13.30
N THR A 52 10.28 4.99 12.94
CA THR A 52 8.91 4.95 12.45
C THR A 52 8.70 5.93 11.32
N ARG A 53 8.00 5.48 10.27
CA ARG A 53 7.42 6.36 9.26
C ARG A 53 5.96 6.04 9.05
N VAL A 54 5.14 7.08 9.01
CA VAL A 54 3.71 7.02 8.71
C VAL A 54 3.45 7.85 7.47
N SER A 55 2.80 7.27 6.48
CA SER A 55 2.56 7.94 5.20
C SER A 55 1.29 7.48 4.51
N TYR A 56 0.74 8.36 3.67
CA TYR A 56 -0.22 7.96 2.65
C TYR A 56 0.46 7.73 1.32
N LEU A 57 0.11 6.65 0.65
CA LEU A 57 0.43 6.39 -0.75
C LEU A 57 -0.82 6.73 -1.56
N TYR A 58 -0.65 7.55 -2.59
CA TYR A 58 -1.76 8.02 -3.41
C TYR A 58 -1.53 7.77 -4.90
N SER A 59 -2.63 7.78 -5.63
CA SER A 59 -2.65 8.05 -7.07
C SER A 59 -3.34 9.39 -7.30
N PHE A 60 -3.20 9.96 -8.49
CA PHE A 60 -4.04 11.06 -8.92
C PHE A 60 -5.35 10.54 -9.52
N ASP A 61 -6.42 11.31 -9.36
CA ASP A 61 -7.68 11.08 -10.03
C ASP A 61 -7.48 11.20 -11.56
N SER A 62 -8.06 10.29 -12.32
CA SER A 62 -7.90 10.24 -13.78
C SER A 62 -8.62 11.38 -14.49
N SER A 63 -9.68 11.94 -13.89
CA SER A 63 -10.43 13.09 -14.40
C SER A 63 -9.86 14.42 -13.90
N ASN A 64 -9.21 14.42 -12.73
CA ASN A 64 -8.56 15.59 -12.15
C ASN A 64 -7.17 15.24 -11.60
N HIS A 65 -6.14 15.42 -12.43
CA HIS A 65 -4.75 15.08 -12.10
C HIS A 65 -4.13 15.88 -10.94
N LYS A 66 -4.88 16.78 -10.28
CA LYS A 66 -4.46 17.46 -9.05
C LYS A 66 -5.09 16.87 -7.80
N LYS A 67 -6.20 16.14 -7.94
CA LYS A 67 -6.90 15.49 -6.82
C LYS A 67 -6.18 14.19 -6.47
N LYS A 68 -5.68 14.08 -5.24
CA LYS A 68 -5.09 12.86 -4.71
C LYS A 68 -6.18 11.89 -4.28
N ILE A 69 -5.99 10.61 -4.58
CA ILE A 69 -6.78 9.49 -4.07
C ILE A 69 -5.84 8.62 -3.25
N TYR A 70 -6.03 8.61 -1.92
CA TYR A 70 -5.22 7.80 -1.03
C TYR A 70 -5.59 6.32 -1.15
N GLN A 71 -4.63 5.52 -1.58
CA GLN A 71 -4.81 4.09 -1.87
C GLN A 71 -4.32 3.21 -0.73
N THR A 72 -3.33 3.68 0.03
CA THR A 72 -2.76 2.93 1.16
C THR A 72 -2.30 3.90 2.25
N PHE A 73 -2.61 3.58 3.50
CA PHE A 73 -1.93 4.14 4.66
C PHE A 73 -0.87 3.15 5.11
N ALA A 74 0.39 3.59 5.17
CA ALA A 74 1.52 2.75 5.51
C ALA A 74 2.14 3.20 6.83
N ILE A 75 2.27 2.26 7.75
CA ILE A 75 3.11 2.37 8.95
C ILE A 75 4.33 1.50 8.72
N VAL A 76 5.50 2.11 8.81
CA VAL A 76 6.79 1.45 8.70
C VAL A 76 7.46 1.54 10.07
N LYS A 77 7.90 0.40 10.59
CA LYS A 77 8.84 0.32 11.71
C LYS A 77 10.19 -0.08 11.14
N PHE A 78 11.14 0.85 11.12
CA PHE A 78 12.50 0.57 10.70
C PHE A 78 13.16 -0.35 11.72
N LEU A 79 13.93 -1.31 11.20
CA LEU A 79 14.83 -2.13 12.00
C LEU A 79 16.25 -1.56 11.82
N GLU A 80 17.21 -2.04 12.62
CA GLU A 80 18.59 -1.53 12.61
C GLU A 80 19.13 -1.38 11.17
N SER A 81 19.32 -0.13 10.75
CA SER A 81 19.66 0.18 9.36
C SER A 81 21.11 -0.17 9.06
N LYS A 82 21.30 -1.03 8.05
CA LYS A 82 22.62 -1.47 7.55
C LYS A 82 22.85 -1.06 6.10
N ILE A 83 22.07 -0.09 5.61
CA ILE A 83 22.25 0.53 4.31
C ILE A 83 23.17 1.76 4.43
N ASP A 84 23.69 2.23 3.31
CA ASP A 84 24.50 3.46 3.30
C ASP A 84 23.66 4.69 3.68
N GLN A 85 24.34 5.67 4.25
CA GLN A 85 23.71 6.87 4.81
C GLN A 85 22.98 7.72 3.75
N GLU A 86 23.45 7.73 2.50
CA GLU A 86 22.82 8.49 1.42
C GLU A 86 21.47 7.89 1.03
N THR A 87 21.42 6.56 0.88
CA THR A 87 20.18 5.82 0.63
C THR A 87 19.19 6.00 1.77
N GLN A 88 19.65 5.89 3.03
CA GLN A 88 18.80 6.12 4.20
C GLN A 88 18.26 7.55 4.21
N LYS A 89 19.11 8.56 4.02
CA LYS A 89 18.71 9.97 3.99
C LYS A 89 17.67 10.26 2.91
N ARG A 90 17.75 9.63 1.74
CA ARG A 90 16.70 9.77 0.70
C ARG A 90 15.36 9.23 1.19
N ILE A 91 15.36 8.08 1.86
CA ILE A 91 14.17 7.44 2.42
C ILE A 91 13.56 8.30 3.53
N ASP A 92 14.40 8.82 4.42
CA ASP A 92 13.99 9.72 5.52
C ASP A 92 13.36 11.00 4.97
N ASN A 93 13.88 11.50 3.83
CA ASN A 93 13.37 12.69 3.15
C ASN A 93 12.16 12.43 2.23
N GLY A 94 11.47 11.29 2.33
CA GLY A 94 10.22 11.07 1.59
C GLY A 94 10.29 10.11 0.42
N ALA A 95 11.46 9.62 0.03
CA ALA A 95 11.54 8.71 -1.10
C ALA A 95 10.80 7.38 -0.83
N SER A 96 10.36 6.72 -1.90
CA SER A 96 9.77 5.37 -1.81
C SER A 96 10.85 4.38 -1.37
N ILE A 97 10.64 3.73 -0.21
CA ILE A 97 11.59 2.78 0.39
C ILE A 97 12.05 1.75 -0.65
N GLY A 98 11.10 1.04 -1.27
CA GLY A 98 11.43 -0.04 -2.18
C GLY A 98 12.08 0.41 -3.48
N ALA A 99 11.65 1.55 -4.04
CA ALA A 99 12.27 2.08 -5.26
C ALA A 99 13.71 2.54 -5.00
N THR A 100 13.91 3.31 -3.92
CA THR A 100 15.24 3.83 -3.54
C THR A 100 16.23 2.71 -3.21
N LEU A 101 15.79 1.63 -2.54
CA LEU A 101 16.62 0.45 -2.31
C LEU A 101 17.01 -0.24 -3.63
N LYS A 102 16.04 -0.48 -4.54
CA LYS A 102 16.31 -1.12 -5.85
C LYS A 102 17.28 -0.29 -6.70
N GLU A 103 17.09 1.03 -6.76
CA GLU A 103 17.98 1.95 -7.47
C GLU A 103 19.44 1.87 -6.97
N ASN A 104 19.64 1.56 -5.68
CA ASN A 104 20.95 1.40 -5.06
C ASN A 104 21.47 -0.06 -5.05
N GLY A 105 20.89 -0.92 -5.90
CA GLY A 105 21.33 -2.29 -6.13
C GLY A 105 20.90 -3.29 -5.06
N TRP A 106 19.96 -2.93 -4.18
CA TRP A 106 19.37 -3.88 -3.23
C TRP A 106 18.27 -4.70 -3.91
N SER A 107 18.33 -6.01 -3.73
CA SER A 107 17.21 -6.91 -3.97
C SER A 107 16.28 -6.89 -2.76
N ILE A 108 14.96 -6.97 -3.01
CA ILE A 108 13.93 -6.88 -1.97
C ILE A 108 13.11 -8.16 -1.97
N SER A 109 12.81 -8.67 -0.79
CA SER A 109 11.84 -9.74 -0.57
C SER A 109 10.89 -9.37 0.58
N LYS A 110 9.66 -9.88 0.50
CA LYS A 110 8.63 -9.69 1.54
C LYS A 110 8.35 -11.01 2.22
N ILE A 111 8.33 -11.01 3.54
CA ILE A 111 7.78 -12.11 4.33
C ILE A 111 6.42 -11.66 4.84
N ASN A 112 5.35 -12.24 4.31
CA ASN A 112 3.99 -11.93 4.72
C ASN A 112 3.74 -12.49 6.13
N LEU A 113 3.47 -11.60 7.08
CA LEU A 113 3.31 -11.93 8.49
C LEU A 113 1.84 -12.11 8.85
N ASP A 114 0.97 -11.18 8.43
CA ASP A 114 -0.47 -11.28 8.66
C ASP A 114 -1.28 -10.56 7.58
N ILE A 115 -2.52 -10.99 7.40
CA ILE A 115 -3.55 -10.28 6.65
C ILE A 115 -4.79 -10.22 7.51
N ALA A 116 -5.22 -9.00 7.82
CA ALA A 116 -6.31 -8.76 8.75
C ALA A 116 -7.41 -7.90 8.12
N ARG A 117 -8.60 -8.00 8.71
CA ARG A 117 -9.67 -7.02 8.53
C ARG A 117 -9.63 -6.09 9.73
N ILE A 118 -9.63 -4.79 9.46
CA ILE A 118 -9.60 -3.74 10.48
C ILE A 118 -10.93 -3.00 10.40
N ASN A 119 -11.59 -2.79 11.54
CA ASN A 119 -12.78 -1.96 11.59
C ASN A 119 -12.39 -0.47 11.47
N SER A 120 -12.88 0.24 10.46
CA SER A 120 -12.57 1.66 10.27
C SER A 120 -13.15 2.55 11.39
N ASP A 121 -14.12 2.06 12.18
CA ASP A 121 -14.62 2.77 13.36
C ASP A 121 -13.62 2.83 14.50
N GLU A 122 -12.75 1.83 14.61
CA GLU A 122 -11.67 1.81 15.59
C GLU A 122 -10.50 2.73 15.17
N TYR A 123 -10.42 3.08 13.88
CA TYR A 123 -9.29 3.82 13.31
C TYR A 123 -9.77 4.91 12.32
N PRO A 124 -9.95 6.17 12.78
CA PRO A 124 -10.63 7.23 12.03
C PRO A 124 -9.91 7.71 10.75
N LEU A 125 -8.75 7.13 10.41
CA LEU A 125 -7.92 7.50 9.27
C LEU A 125 -8.67 7.50 7.93
N PHE A 126 -9.63 6.59 7.76
CA PHE A 126 -10.30 6.32 6.48
C PHE A 126 -11.79 6.66 6.49
N LYS A 127 -12.30 7.39 7.50
CA LYS A 127 -13.71 7.78 7.52
C LYS A 127 -13.98 8.80 6.42
N THR A 128 -14.54 8.35 5.30
CA THR A 128 -15.16 9.26 4.32
C THR A 128 -16.60 9.57 4.78
N PRO A 129 -17.03 10.85 4.74
CA PRO A 129 -18.38 11.26 5.18
C PRO A 129 -19.53 10.54 4.46
N GLU A 130 -19.27 10.06 3.25
CA GLU A 130 -20.19 9.23 2.48
C GLU A 130 -19.70 7.79 2.54
N SER A 131 -20.36 6.94 3.34
CA SER A 131 -20.26 5.50 3.12
C SER A 131 -21.30 4.65 3.85
N SER A 132 -21.85 3.69 3.10
CA SER A 132 -22.64 2.55 3.56
C SER A 132 -21.83 1.57 4.42
N GLU A 133 -22.52 0.70 5.17
CA GLU A 133 -21.95 -0.29 6.09
C GLU A 133 -20.78 -1.15 5.54
N SER A 134 -20.68 -1.33 4.23
CA SER A 134 -19.62 -2.09 3.56
C SER A 134 -18.22 -1.46 3.59
N LEU A 135 -18.09 -0.18 3.95
CA LEU A 135 -16.81 0.53 4.06
C LEU A 135 -16.27 0.55 5.51
N HIS A 136 -16.93 -0.15 6.45
CA HIS A 136 -16.43 -0.30 7.82
C HIS A 136 -15.31 -1.34 7.97
N SER A 137 -15.01 -2.15 6.96
CA SER A 137 -13.93 -3.14 7.00
C SER A 137 -12.81 -2.79 6.01
N LEU A 138 -11.67 -2.38 6.54
CA LEU A 138 -10.44 -2.16 5.77
C LEU A 138 -9.60 -3.43 5.72
N ALA A 139 -8.89 -3.63 4.61
CA ALA A 139 -7.97 -4.74 4.47
C ALA A 139 -6.56 -4.28 4.84
N ALA A 140 -5.87 -5.05 5.67
CA ALA A 140 -4.52 -4.76 6.09
C ALA A 140 -3.56 -5.89 5.73
N HIS A 141 -2.37 -5.52 5.26
CA HIS A 141 -1.26 -6.43 4.98
C HIS A 141 -0.08 -6.06 5.89
N PHE A 142 0.31 -6.99 6.75
CA PHE A 142 1.48 -6.86 7.59
C PHE A 142 2.58 -7.78 7.10
N TYR A 143 3.76 -7.22 6.84
CA TYR A 143 4.88 -7.98 6.33
C TYR A 143 6.23 -7.42 6.79
N LYS A 144 7.25 -8.27 6.74
CA LYS A 144 8.64 -7.87 6.93
C LYS A 144 9.32 -7.65 5.58
N LEU A 145 9.97 -6.51 5.42
CA LEU A 145 10.80 -6.19 4.28
C LEU A 145 12.22 -6.68 4.53
N LYS A 146 12.70 -7.61 3.70
CA LYS A 146 14.07 -8.11 3.71
C LYS A 146 14.82 -7.57 2.51
N ILE A 147 16.05 -7.11 2.73
CA ILE A 147 16.93 -6.59 1.68
C ILE A 147 18.17 -7.46 1.55
N LYS A 148 18.68 -7.57 0.32
CA LYS A 148 19.91 -8.30 0.00
C LYS A 148 20.78 -7.50 -0.95
N LYS A 149 22.09 -7.45 -0.68
CA LYS A 149 23.11 -6.97 -1.62
C LYS A 149 24.34 -7.83 -1.43
N GLU A 150 24.80 -8.45 -2.52
CA GLU A 150 25.85 -9.49 -2.48
C GLU A 150 25.47 -10.62 -1.49
N ASP A 151 26.34 -10.95 -0.54
CA ASP A 151 26.09 -11.99 0.48
C ASP A 151 25.48 -11.42 1.78
N LYS A 152 25.13 -10.14 1.81
CA LYS A 152 24.54 -9.48 2.98
C LYS A 152 23.03 -9.53 2.91
N PHE A 153 22.41 -9.95 4.01
CA PHE A 153 20.95 -10.04 4.17
C PHE A 153 20.53 -9.33 5.45
N PHE A 154 19.52 -8.46 5.34
CA PHE A 154 19.02 -7.69 6.47
C PHE A 154 17.50 -7.69 6.52
N ASP A 155 16.97 -7.84 7.73
CA ASP A 155 15.61 -7.43 8.05
C ASP A 155 15.62 -5.90 8.10
N TYR A 156 14.99 -5.24 7.13
CA TYR A 156 15.06 -3.79 6.99
C TYR A 156 13.94 -3.07 7.74
N ALA A 157 12.71 -3.57 7.61
CA ALA A 157 11.55 -2.96 8.22
C ALA A 157 10.41 -3.96 8.41
N GLU A 158 9.54 -3.66 9.37
CA GLU A 158 8.18 -4.20 9.43
C GLU A 158 7.22 -3.16 8.88
N ILE A 159 6.33 -3.56 7.97
CA ILE A 159 5.43 -2.65 7.26
C ILE A 159 4.01 -3.15 7.41
N LEU A 160 3.15 -2.28 7.92
CA LEU A 160 1.71 -2.45 7.95
C LEU A 160 1.09 -1.51 6.92
N GLU A 161 0.46 -2.08 5.90
CA GLU A 161 -0.28 -1.36 4.87
C GLU A 161 -1.77 -1.57 5.09
N ILE A 162 -2.54 -0.48 5.22
CA ILE A 162 -4.00 -0.50 5.27
C ILE A 162 -4.52 0.05 3.95
N HIS A 163 -5.32 -0.73 3.24
CA HIS A 163 -5.69 -0.44 1.85
C HIS A 163 -7.08 0.17 1.73
N ASN A 164 -7.20 1.12 0.81
CA ASN A 164 -8.49 1.63 0.36
C ASN A 164 -9.32 0.49 -0.25
N PRO A 165 -10.62 0.35 0.07
CA PRO A 165 -11.49 -0.67 -0.52
C PRO A 165 -11.59 -0.63 -2.05
N GLY A 166 -11.42 0.54 -2.67
CA GLY A 166 -11.34 0.70 -4.14
C GLY A 166 -10.00 0.23 -4.75
N TYR A 167 -9.00 -0.06 -3.91
CA TYR A 167 -7.68 -0.53 -4.32
C TYR A 167 -7.49 -2.03 -4.14
N LEU A 168 -7.41 -2.50 -2.89
CA LEU A 168 -7.20 -3.90 -2.54
C LEU A 168 -8.08 -4.26 -1.34
N ASN A 169 -8.92 -5.27 -1.50
CA ASN A 169 -9.72 -5.82 -0.42
C ASN A 169 -9.08 -7.10 0.17
N TYR A 170 -9.60 -7.56 1.31
CA TYR A 170 -9.06 -8.72 2.04
C TYR A 170 -8.97 -9.99 1.18
N ASN A 171 -9.97 -10.26 0.34
CA ASN A 171 -9.99 -11.46 -0.50
C ASN A 171 -8.92 -11.39 -1.60
N GLU A 172 -8.60 -10.20 -2.10
CA GLU A 172 -7.48 -10.00 -3.02
C GLU A 172 -6.14 -10.17 -2.30
N LEU A 173 -5.98 -9.61 -1.10
CA LEU A 173 -4.74 -9.74 -0.34
C LEU A 173 -4.38 -11.19 -0.04
N ILE A 174 -5.34 -12.00 0.45
CA ILE A 174 -5.07 -13.42 0.78
C ILE A 174 -4.70 -14.25 -0.44
N LYS A 175 -5.14 -13.85 -1.64
CA LYS A 175 -4.76 -14.50 -2.91
C LYS A 175 -3.33 -14.12 -3.32
N ILE A 176 -3.00 -12.83 -3.21
CA ILE A 176 -1.70 -12.30 -3.65
C ILE A 176 -0.59 -12.67 -2.66
N PHE A 177 -0.88 -12.66 -1.36
CA PHE A 177 0.10 -12.74 -0.29
C PHE A 177 -0.21 -13.88 0.69
N PRO A 178 0.10 -15.14 0.34
CA PRO A 178 -0.10 -16.24 1.28
C PRO A 178 0.74 -16.02 2.56
N VAL A 179 0.10 -16.21 3.71
CA VAL A 179 0.69 -16.08 5.06
C VAL A 179 0.88 -17.46 5.66
N THR A 180 2.05 -17.71 6.24
CA THR A 180 2.44 -19.04 6.77
C THR A 180 2.51 -19.12 8.30
N ASN A 181 2.50 -17.99 9.04
CA ASN A 181 2.56 -17.98 10.52
C ASN A 181 1.79 -16.79 11.13
N ARG A 182 0.53 -17.01 11.57
CA ARG A 182 -0.43 -15.93 11.88
C ARG A 182 -0.44 -15.44 13.33
N ASP A 183 -0.30 -16.34 14.31
CA ASP A 183 -0.68 -16.01 15.69
C ASP A 183 0.24 -14.98 16.37
N GLU A 184 1.56 -15.09 16.20
CA GLU A 184 2.53 -14.13 16.74
C GLU A 184 2.46 -12.79 16.00
N SER A 185 2.34 -12.85 14.67
CA SER A 185 2.20 -11.70 13.78
C SER A 185 0.99 -10.84 14.14
N HIS A 186 -0.13 -11.45 14.52
CA HIS A 186 -1.35 -10.73 14.89
C HIS A 186 -1.18 -9.86 16.14
N LYS A 187 -0.48 -10.36 17.17
CA LYS A 187 -0.16 -9.57 18.37
C LYS A 187 0.73 -8.38 18.05
N ARG A 188 1.75 -8.59 17.20
CA ARG A 188 2.66 -7.54 16.76
C ARG A 188 1.92 -6.46 15.94
N LEU A 189 1.04 -6.87 15.03
CA LEU A 189 0.18 -5.96 14.27
C LEU A 189 -0.64 -5.06 15.19
N LYS A 190 -1.31 -5.64 16.20
CA LYS A 190 -2.11 -4.89 17.18
C LYS A 190 -1.26 -3.86 17.93
N SER A 191 -0.07 -4.27 18.39
CA SER A 191 0.87 -3.37 19.07
C SER A 191 1.33 -2.19 18.19
N ILE A 192 1.59 -2.42 16.89
CA ILE A 192 1.95 -1.36 15.95
C ILE A 192 0.81 -0.35 15.79
N LEU A 193 -0.42 -0.84 15.62
CA LEU A 193 -1.61 0.02 15.53
C LEU A 193 -1.76 0.86 16.81
N GLU A 194 -1.81 0.21 17.98
CA GLU A 194 -1.96 0.89 19.28
C GLU A 194 -0.86 1.95 19.52
N GLY A 195 0.40 1.63 19.20
CA GLY A 195 1.51 2.57 19.37
C GLY A 195 1.38 3.83 18.50
N VAL A 196 1.06 3.67 17.22
CA VAL A 196 0.94 4.83 16.30
C VAL A 196 -0.24 5.73 16.66
N PHE A 197 -1.36 5.18 17.14
CA PHE A 197 -2.54 5.99 17.48
C PHE A 197 -2.54 6.57 18.88
N THR A 198 -1.70 6.05 19.78
CA THR A 198 -1.48 6.65 21.11
C THR A 198 -0.50 7.83 21.07
N GLU A 199 0.36 7.89 20.05
CA GLU A 199 1.14 9.10 19.75
C GLU A 199 0.22 10.24 19.31
N ARG A 200 -0.06 11.16 20.24
CA ARG A 200 -0.98 12.31 20.04
C ARG A 200 -0.71 13.09 18.75
N ASN A 201 0.54 13.13 18.31
CA ASN A 201 0.96 13.83 17.11
C ASN A 201 0.45 13.17 15.82
N VAL A 202 0.48 11.85 15.70
CA VAL A 202 0.03 11.17 14.47
C VAL A 202 -1.49 11.29 14.33
N LEU A 203 -2.24 11.07 15.40
CA LEU A 203 -3.70 11.23 15.38
C LEU A 203 -4.11 12.67 15.07
N PHE A 204 -3.37 13.66 15.56
CA PHE A 204 -3.59 15.08 15.23
C PHE A 204 -3.27 15.38 13.76
N LEU A 205 -2.13 14.94 13.25
CA LEU A 205 -1.69 15.19 11.88
C LEU A 205 -2.62 14.54 10.84
N VAL A 206 -3.14 13.35 11.13
CA VAL A 206 -4.18 12.71 10.32
C VAL A 206 -5.44 13.57 10.30
N LYS A 207 -5.89 14.05 11.47
CA LYS A 207 -7.12 14.85 11.56
C LYS A 207 -7.00 16.15 10.79
N GLU A 208 -5.82 16.78 10.77
CA GLU A 208 -5.59 17.98 9.96
C GLU A 208 -5.49 17.65 8.46
N SER A 209 -4.85 16.54 8.07
CA SER A 209 -4.80 16.12 6.67
C SER A 209 -6.17 15.77 6.09
N ASN A 210 -7.10 15.27 6.91
CA ASN A 210 -8.46 14.91 6.49
C ASN A 210 -9.44 16.10 6.46
N LYS A 211 -9.01 17.31 6.86
CA LYS A 211 -9.80 18.56 6.76
C LYS A 211 -9.54 19.34 5.46
N GLN A 212 -8.58 18.91 4.65
CA GLN A 212 -8.23 19.49 3.34
C GLN A 212 -8.94 18.74 2.22
#